data_AF-A0A969MRI0-F1
#
_entry.id   AF-A0A969MRI0-F1
#
_cell.length_a   1.000
_cell.length_b   1.000
_cell.length_c   1.000
_cell.angle_alpha   90.00
_cell.angle_beta   90.00
_cell.angle_gamma   90.00
#
_symmetry.space_group_name_H-M   'P 1'
#
loop_
_entity.id
_entity.type
_entity.pdbx_description
1 polymer ?
#
loop_
_entity_poly.entity_id
_entity_poly.type
_entity_poly.pdbx_seq_one_letter_code
_entity_poly.pdbx_strand_id
1 'polypeptide(L)' 'RFVITCCAADTYPVGLPVKIEGSRSTYPPDTWLRVKGSMITETLDGQRQLTIQASQLEEIEEPENPYEY' A
#
# COMPACT_ATOMS: atom_id res chain seq x y z
N ARG A 1 -1.45 -5.72 3.78
CA ARG A 1 -1.43 -7.01 4.51
C ARG A 1 -2.06 -6.81 5.88
N PHE A 2 -2.78 -7.78 6.42
CA PHE A 2 -3.15 -7.79 7.84
C PHE A 2 -2.32 -8.84 8.56
N VAL A 3 -1.87 -8.52 9.77
CA VAL A 3 -1.29 -9.51 10.67
C VAL A 3 -2.38 -9.87 11.68
N ILE A 4 -2.72 -11.16 11.74
CA ILE A 4 -3.75 -11.71 12.64
C ILE A 4 -3.06 -12.61 13.64
N THR A 5 -3.22 -12.33 14.93
CA THR A 5 -2.62 -13.15 15.99
C THR A 5 -3.60 -14.16 16.60
N CYS A 6 -4.87 -13.80 16.79
CA CYS A 6 -5.87 -14.71 17.37
C CYS A 6 -7.23 -14.66 16.65
N CYS A 7 -7.76 -13.48 16.35
CA CYS A 7 -9.01 -13.35 15.61
C CYS A 7 -9.04 -12.08 14.72
N ALA A 8 -10.06 -11.95 13.87
CA ALA A 8 -10.21 -10.77 13.00
C ALA A 8 -10.25 -9.43 13.78
N ALA A 9 -10.67 -9.45 15.04
CA ALA A 9 -10.64 -8.26 15.90
C ALA A 9 -9.22 -7.79 16.26
N ASP A 10 -8.22 -8.67 16.20
CA ASP A 10 -6.80 -8.37 16.49
C ASP A 10 -6.00 -8.07 15.22
N THR A 11 -6.66 -7.71 14.12
CA THR A 11 -6.01 -7.44 12.83
C THR A 11 -5.26 -6.11 12.87
N TYR A 12 -3.95 -6.15 12.65
CA TYR A 12 -3.14 -4.93 12.45
C TYR A 12 -2.85 -4.74 10.96
N PRO A 13 -3.22 -3.59 10.37
CA PRO A 13 -2.87 -3.30 8.99
C PRO A 13 -1.36 -3.05 8.87
N VAL A 14 -0.71 -3.88 8.07
CA VAL A 14 0.64 -3.63 7.57
C VAL A 14 0.49 -3.02 6.17
N GLY A 15 0.80 -1.73 6.10
CA GLY A 15 0.89 -0.97 4.87
C GLY A 15 2.34 -0.72 4.47
N LEU A 16 2.58 -0.61 3.17
CA LEU A 16 3.83 -0.11 2.62
C LEU A 16 3.53 1.21 1.91
N PRO A 17 4.02 2.36 2.42
CA PRO A 17 3.78 3.64 1.79
C PRO A 17 4.24 3.66 0.32
N VAL A 18 3.48 4.37 -0.51
CA VAL A 18 3.80 4.57 -1.93
C VAL A 18 3.88 6.07 -2.19
N LYS A 19 5.06 6.54 -2.59
CA LYS A 19 5.28 7.90 -3.04
C LYS A 19 4.88 8.00 -4.51
N ILE A 20 3.93 8.88 -4.78
CA ILE A 20 3.37 9.12 -6.12
C ILE A 20 3.71 10.53 -6.59
N GLU A 21 3.78 10.72 -7.89
CA GLU A 21 3.78 12.05 -8.49
C GLU A 21 2.33 12.50 -8.71
N GLY A 22 2.02 13.75 -8.37
CA GLY A 22 0.66 14.28 -8.46
C GLY A 22 -0.16 14.12 -7.18
N SER A 23 -1.50 14.12 -7.31
CA SER A 23 -2.40 14.18 -6.16
C SER A 23 -2.85 12.79 -5.70
N ARG A 24 -2.85 12.57 -4.38
CA ARG A 24 -3.45 11.39 -3.73
C ARG A 24 -4.96 11.28 -3.98
N SER A 25 -5.64 12.37 -4.30
CA SER A 25 -7.08 12.38 -4.60
C SER A 25 -7.46 11.62 -5.87
N THR A 26 -6.51 11.39 -6.78
CA THR A 26 -6.72 10.62 -8.02
C THR A 26 -6.99 9.14 -7.73
N TYR A 27 -6.63 8.64 -6.54
CA TYR A 27 -6.71 7.23 -6.17
C TYR A 27 -7.67 7.07 -5.00
N PRO A 28 -8.99 6.92 -5.21
CA PRO A 28 -9.93 6.83 -4.10
C PRO A 28 -9.64 5.61 -3.20
N PRO A 29 -10.13 5.62 -1.94
CA PRO A 29 -10.15 4.43 -1.12
C PRO A 29 -10.87 3.26 -1.82
N ASP A 30 -10.56 2.02 -1.41
CA ASP A 30 -11.17 0.80 -1.94
C ASP A 30 -10.93 0.56 -3.45
N THR A 31 -9.79 1.05 -3.97
CA THR A 31 -9.34 0.79 -5.33
C THR A 31 -8.12 -0.13 -5.35
N TRP A 32 -8.15 -1.13 -6.24
CA TRP A 32 -7.03 -2.03 -6.45
C TRP A 32 -6.05 -1.45 -7.47
N LEU A 33 -4.79 -1.31 -7.07
CA LEU A 33 -3.73 -0.78 -7.91
C LEU A 33 -2.57 -1.76 -8.00
N ARG A 34 -2.08 -1.99 -9.21
CA ARG A 34 -0.75 -2.56 -9.45
C ARG A 34 0.27 -1.43 -9.42
N VAL A 35 1.21 -1.51 -8.46
CA VAL A 35 2.26 -0.52 -8.25
C VAL A 35 3.61 -1.10 -8.70
N LYS A 36 4.32 -0.38 -9.56
CA LYS A 36 5.71 -0.68 -9.92
C LYS A 36 6.58 0.53 -9.59
N GLY A 37 7.76 0.28 -9.05
CA GLY A 37 8.64 1.35 -8.58
C GLY A 37 9.93 0.84 -7.97
N SER A 38 10.67 1.76 -7.36
CA SER A 38 11.92 1.49 -6.66
C SER A 38 11.71 1.59 -5.15
N MET A 39 12.39 0.74 -4.38
CA MET A 39 12.38 0.83 -2.92
C MET A 39 13.27 1.99 -2.47
N ILE A 40 12.71 2.91 -1.70
CA ILE A 40 13.39 4.05 -1.10
C ILE A 40 13.08 4.12 0.40
N THR A 41 13.63 5.12 1.07
CA THR A 41 13.24 5.42 2.44
C THR A 41 12.79 6.87 2.56
N GLU A 42 11.65 7.08 3.20
CA GLU A 42 11.07 8.39 3.46
C GLU A 42 10.89 8.61 4.96
N THR A 43 10.73 9.86 5.38
CA THR A 43 10.38 10.19 6.77
C THR A 43 8.92 10.64 6.79
N LEU A 44 8.05 9.81 7.36
CA LEU A 44 6.62 10.08 7.51
C LEU A 44 6.32 10.22 9.00
N ASP A 45 5.71 11.33 9.41
CA ASP A 45 5.41 11.65 10.81
C ASP A 45 6.61 11.51 11.76
N GLY A 46 7.80 11.92 11.28
CA GLY A 46 9.05 11.83 12.03
C GLY A 46 9.66 10.42 12.12
N GLN A 47 9.05 9.43 11.48
CA GLN A 47 9.53 8.05 11.45
C GLN A 47 10.09 7.69 10.08
N ARG A 48 11.28 7.10 10.06
CA ARG A 48 11.93 6.61 8.85
C ARG A 48 11.25 5.31 8.40
N GLN A 49 10.60 5.31 7.23
CA GLN A 49 9.80 4.19 6.72
C GLN A 49 10.24 3.77 5.31
N LEU A 50 10.32 2.45 5.10
CA LEU A 50 10.51 1.86 3.77
C LEU A 50 9.31 2.23 2.89
N THR A 51 9.57 2.74 1.69
CA THR A 51 8.54 3.33 0.82
C THR A 51 8.82 2.93 -0.63
N ILE A 52 7.78 2.73 -1.44
CA ILE A 52 7.93 2.55 -2.89
C ILE A 52 7.86 3.92 -3.57
N GLN A 53 8.91 4.30 -4.31
CA GLN A 53 8.81 5.39 -5.27
C GLN A 53 8.18 4.85 -6.56
N ALA A 54 6.91 5.16 -6.78
CA ALA A 54 6.16 4.65 -7.92
C ALA A 54 6.66 5.24 -9.24
N SER A 55 6.93 4.37 -10.21
CA SER A 55 7.18 4.73 -11.61
C SER A 55 6.00 4.38 -12.52
N GLN A 56 5.11 3.48 -12.07
CA GLN A 56 3.88 3.12 -12.76
C GLN A 56 2.80 2.72 -11.75
N LEU A 57 1.58 3.21 -12.00
CA LEU A 57 0.36 2.89 -11.26
C LEU A 57 -0.71 2.50 -12.28
N GLU A 58 -1.27 1.31 -12.12
CA GLU A 58 -2.31 0.77 -13.00
C GLU A 58 -3.48 0.31 -12.12
N GLU A 59 -4.68 0.79 -12.44
CA GLU A 59 -5.90 0.27 -11.81
C GLU A 59 -6.18 -1.13 -12.35
N ILE A 60 -6.46 -2.05 -11.43
CA ILE A 60 -6.76 -3.45 -11.74
C ILE A 60 -8.10 -3.82 -11.09
N GLU A 61 -8.73 -4.86 -11.61
CA GLU A 61 -9.87 -5.47 -10.92
C GLU A 61 -9.41 -6.08 -9.59
N GLU A 62 -10.36 -6.25 -8.67
CA GLU A 62 -10.12 -6.94 -7.41
C GLU A 62 -9.54 -8.33 -7.68
N PRO A 63 -8.36 -8.67 -7.11
CA PRO A 63 -7.77 -9.98 -7.26
C PRO A 63 -8.71 -11.06 -6.72
N GLU A 64 -8.70 -12.25 -7.32
CA GLU A 64 -9.52 -13.39 -6.89
C GLU A 64 -9.33 -13.73 -5.39
N ASN A 65 -8.09 -13.60 -4.90
CA ASN A 65 -7.73 -13.75 -3.49
C ASN A 65 -7.06 -12.47 -2.95
N PRO A 66 -7.82 -11.48 -2.47
CA PRO A 66 -7.29 -10.15 -2.09
C PRO A 66 -6.37 -10.17 -0.85
N TYR A 67 -6.35 -11.27 -0.11
CA TYR A 67 -5.61 -11.41 1.15
C TYR A 67 -4.50 -12.47 1.13
N GLU A 68 -4.29 -13.18 0.01
CA GLU A 68 -3.21 -14.15 -0.11
C GLU A 68 -1.90 -13.46 -0.54
N TYR A 69 -0.82 -13.66 0.25
CA TYR A 69 0.64 -13.62 -0.04
C TYR A 69 1.45 -13.35 1.25
#